data_AF-A0ABD3M282-F1
#
_entry.id   AF-A0ABD3M282-F1
#
_cell.length_a   1.000
_cell.length_b   1.000
_cell.length_c   1.000
_cell.angle_alpha   90.00
_cell.angle_beta   90.00
_cell.angle_gamma   90.00
#
_symmetry.space_group_name_H-M   'P 1'
#
loop_
_entity.id
_entity.type
_entity.pdbx_description
1 polymer ?
#
loop_
_entity_poly.entity_id
_entity_poly.type
_entity_poly.pdbx_seq_one_letter_code
_entity_poly.pdbx_strand_id
1 'polypeptide(L)'
;MMNCSLISAILFAVILGSTNAFFSHSNINARRTSTSSSLHMTILTANGQKVDFKEGSPLSSACAKLGVKPKYSCKRGDCGSCTVSVGGTRIKACVGKVPPMPRLKSLQEKGLEVK
;
A
#
# COMPACT_ATOMS: atom_id res chain seq x y z
N MET A 1 -19.50 66.22 -6.05
CA MET A 1 -18.29 65.38 -6.05
C MET A 1 -18.32 64.50 -4.79
N MET A 2 -18.97 63.33 -4.81
CA MET A 2 -19.00 62.48 -3.60
C MET A 2 -19.31 60.98 -3.82
N ASN A 3 -19.05 60.43 -5.01
CA ASN A 3 -19.50 59.06 -5.33
C ASN A 3 -18.37 58.07 -5.74
N CYS A 4 -17.10 58.48 -5.75
CA CYS A 4 -15.99 57.61 -6.19
C CYS A 4 -15.47 56.65 -5.10
N SER A 5 -15.67 56.95 -3.81
CA SER A 5 -15.12 56.12 -2.72
C SER A 5 -15.94 54.86 -2.43
N LEU A 6 -17.24 54.86 -2.73
CA LEU A 6 -18.14 53.74 -2.41
C LEU A 6 -18.00 52.57 -3.40
N ILE A 7 -17.69 52.87 -4.66
CA ILE A 7 -17.54 51.85 -5.72
C ILE A 7 -16.23 51.06 -5.55
N SER A 8 -15.17 51.72 -5.08
CA SER A 8 -13.87 51.06 -4.82
C SER A 8 -13.91 50.06 -3.65
N ALA A 9 -14.68 50.37 -2.60
CA ALA A 9 -14.82 49.50 -1.42
C ALA A 9 -15.60 48.21 -1.72
N ILE A 10 -16.61 48.28 -2.60
CA ILE A 10 -17.42 47.11 -2.99
C ILE A 10 -16.59 46.16 -3.86
N LEU A 11 -15.72 46.69 -4.72
CA LEU A 11 -14.85 45.90 -5.59
C LEU A 11 -13.80 45.09 -4.82
N PHE A 12 -13.26 45.65 -3.72
CA PHE A 12 -12.30 44.93 -2.86
C PHE A 12 -12.95 43.82 -2.01
N ALA A 13 -14.21 43.99 -1.59
CA ALA A 13 -14.92 42.99 -0.79
C ALA A 13 -15.26 41.71 -1.59
N VAL A 14 -15.51 41.83 -2.90
CA VAL A 14 -15.85 40.68 -3.78
C VAL A 14 -14.60 39.82 -4.09
N ILE A 15 -13.42 40.43 -4.19
CA ILE A 15 -12.18 39.72 -4.54
C ILE A 15 -11.60 38.93 -3.34
N LEU A 16 -11.83 39.41 -2.11
CA LEU A 16 -11.35 38.71 -0.89
C LEU A 16 -12.35 37.69 -0.32
N GLY A 17 -13.61 37.69 -0.78
CA GLY A 17 -14.68 36.83 -0.24
C GLY A 17 -14.80 35.44 -0.85
N SER A 18 -14.01 35.07 -1.86
CA SER A 18 -14.24 33.86 -2.68
C SER A 18 -13.29 32.68 -2.43
N THR A 19 -12.44 32.70 -1.40
CA THR A 19 -11.47 31.60 -1.14
C THR A 19 -12.01 30.40 -0.36
N ASN A 20 -13.26 30.41 0.14
CA ASN A 20 -13.75 29.36 1.05
C ASN A 20 -14.76 28.37 0.44
N ALA A 21 -14.96 28.35 -0.88
CA ALA A 21 -15.89 27.40 -1.53
C ALA A 21 -15.24 26.08 -1.98
N PHE A 22 -13.99 25.81 -1.62
CA PHE A 22 -13.35 24.49 -1.81
C PHE A 22 -13.23 23.72 -0.49
N PHE A 23 -14.32 23.59 0.27
CA PHE A 23 -14.42 22.44 1.17
C PHE A 23 -14.70 21.22 0.31
N SER A 24 -13.60 20.56 -0.03
CA SER A 24 -13.52 19.22 -0.60
C SER A 24 -14.67 18.35 -0.08
N HIS A 25 -15.47 17.86 -1.01
CA HIS A 25 -16.26 16.64 -0.83
C HIS A 25 -15.25 15.52 -0.56
N SER A 26 -14.87 15.40 0.71
CA SER A 26 -13.96 14.39 1.21
C SER A 26 -14.65 13.08 0.96
N ASN A 27 -14.18 12.37 -0.06
CA ASN A 27 -14.60 11.03 -0.38
C ASN A 27 -14.43 10.19 0.89
N ILE A 28 -15.55 9.86 1.56
CA ILE A 28 -15.58 8.98 2.73
C ILE A 28 -15.37 7.56 2.21
N ASN A 29 -14.17 7.30 1.67
CA ASN A 29 -13.59 5.98 1.73
C ASN A 29 -13.18 5.81 3.18
N ALA A 30 -14.16 5.35 3.96
CA ALA A 30 -14.02 4.94 5.34
C ALA A 30 -12.66 4.28 5.55
N ARG A 31 -11.83 5.03 6.28
CA ARG A 31 -10.55 4.61 6.84
C ARG A 31 -10.79 3.25 7.47
N ARG A 32 -10.25 2.20 6.85
CA ARG A 32 -10.30 0.83 7.36
C ARG A 32 -9.85 0.88 8.81
N THR A 33 -10.80 0.60 9.69
CA THR A 33 -10.57 0.28 11.09
C THR A 33 -9.53 -0.84 11.10
N SER A 34 -8.31 -0.46 11.51
CA SER A 34 -7.21 -1.37 11.77
C SER A 34 -7.60 -2.20 12.99
N THR A 35 -8.41 -3.23 12.77
CA THR A 35 -8.75 -4.22 13.78
C THR A 35 -7.46 -4.90 14.20
N SER A 36 -7.03 -4.56 15.41
CA SER A 36 -5.93 -5.18 16.16
C SER A 36 -6.08 -6.70 16.07
N SER A 37 -5.23 -7.31 15.27
CA SER A 37 -5.15 -8.74 15.05
C SER A 37 -3.68 -9.09 15.20
N SER A 38 -3.41 -9.98 16.17
CA SER A 38 -2.14 -10.59 16.52
C SER A 38 -1.06 -10.38 15.45
N LEU A 39 -0.05 -9.56 15.75
CA LEU A 39 1.01 -9.21 14.81
C LEU A 39 1.97 -10.39 14.63
N HIS A 40 1.53 -11.43 13.92
CA HIS A 40 2.42 -12.49 13.47
C HIS A 40 3.23 -11.96 12.28
N MET A 41 4.54 -11.80 12.52
CA MET A 41 5.51 -11.43 11.49
C MET A 41 6.06 -12.70 10.85
N THR A 42 6.07 -12.73 9.52
CA THR A 42 6.68 -13.79 8.71
C THR A 42 8.02 -13.29 8.18
N ILE A 43 9.11 -13.96 8.57
CA ILE A 43 10.45 -13.71 8.04
C ILE A 43 10.51 -14.27 6.61
N LEU A 44 10.67 -13.39 5.63
CA LEU A 44 10.95 -13.77 4.26
C LEU A 44 12.42 -13.53 3.95
N THR A 45 13.04 -14.51 3.29
CA THR A 45 14.45 -14.42 2.88
C THR A 45 14.55 -14.56 1.36
N ALA A 46 15.20 -13.60 0.71
CA ALA A 46 15.53 -13.69 -0.71
C ALA A 46 16.86 -13.00 -0.99
N ASN A 47 17.68 -13.55 -1.88
CA ASN A 47 18.98 -12.98 -2.28
C ASN A 47 19.89 -12.60 -1.09
N GLY A 48 19.83 -13.37 0.00
CA GLY A 48 20.59 -13.12 1.24
C GLY A 48 20.03 -12.03 2.15
N GLN A 49 18.96 -11.32 1.75
CA GLN A 49 18.27 -10.34 2.58
C GLN A 49 17.12 -11.01 3.35
N LYS A 50 17.08 -10.77 4.66
CA LYS A 50 16.02 -11.22 5.57
C LYS A 50 15.19 -10.01 5.97
N VAL A 51 13.87 -10.06 5.73
CA VAL A 51 12.97 -8.97 6.09
C VAL A 51 11.69 -9.54 6.69
N ASP A 52 11.25 -8.92 7.79
CA ASP A 52 10.01 -9.25 8.48
C ASP A 52 8.80 -8.59 7.79
N PHE A 53 7.81 -9.40 7.46
CA PHE A 53 6.55 -8.93 6.87
C PHE A 53 5.36 -9.32 7.73
N LYS A 54 4.37 -8.43 7.81
CA LYS A 54 3.09 -8.77 8.41
C LYS A 54 2.40 -9.86 7.59
N GLU A 55 1.85 -10.86 8.26
CA GLU A 55 1.01 -11.86 7.60
C GLU A 55 -0.14 -11.21 6.81
N GLY A 56 -0.46 -11.77 5.63
CA GLY A 56 -1.52 -11.24 4.77
C GLY A 56 -1.17 -9.94 4.02
N SER A 57 0.01 -9.36 4.22
CA SER A 57 0.48 -8.20 3.44
C SER A 57 0.64 -8.55 1.95
N PRO A 58 0.52 -7.56 1.04
CA PRO A 58 0.60 -7.82 -0.40
C PRO A 58 2.02 -8.24 -0.80
N LEU A 59 2.11 -9.36 -1.52
CA LEU A 59 3.38 -10.01 -1.84
C LEU A 59 4.23 -9.18 -2.81
N SER A 60 3.60 -8.35 -3.65
CA SER A 60 4.26 -7.37 -4.50
C SER A 60 5.13 -6.37 -3.72
N SER A 61 4.65 -5.90 -2.57
CA SER A 61 5.40 -5.00 -1.69
C SER A 61 6.55 -5.71 -0.98
N ALA A 62 6.37 -7.01 -0.69
CA ALA A 62 7.39 -7.82 -0.06
C ALA A 62 8.54 -8.14 -1.01
N CYS A 63 8.23 -8.55 -2.23
CA CYS A 63 9.23 -8.77 -3.29
C CYS A 63 10.05 -7.50 -3.54
N ALA A 64 9.41 -6.33 -3.61
CA ALA A 64 10.11 -5.06 -3.82
C ALA A 64 11.14 -4.74 -2.73
N LYS A 65 10.79 -4.96 -1.46
CA LYS A 65 11.70 -4.76 -0.32
C LYS A 65 12.84 -5.79 -0.26
N LEU A 66 12.58 -7.01 -0.74
CA LEU A 66 13.57 -8.08 -0.83
C LEU A 66 14.45 -7.98 -2.09
N GLY A 67 14.25 -6.96 -2.94
CA GLY A 67 14.98 -6.79 -4.20
C GLY A 67 14.59 -7.78 -5.30
N VAL A 68 13.54 -8.56 -5.12
CA VAL A 68 13.00 -9.48 -6.14
C VAL A 68 12.05 -8.69 -7.03
N LYS A 69 12.30 -8.69 -8.34
CA LYS A 69 11.48 -7.97 -9.34
C LYS A 69 10.79 -8.96 -10.30
N PRO A 70 9.63 -9.53 -9.94
CA PRO A 70 8.86 -10.39 -10.82
C PRO A 70 8.38 -9.64 -12.06
N LYS A 71 8.23 -10.33 -13.19
CA LYS A 71 7.65 -9.75 -14.40
C LYS A 71 6.14 -9.62 -14.25
N TYR A 72 5.62 -8.39 -14.33
CA TYR A 72 4.19 -8.10 -14.22
C TYR A 72 3.58 -7.79 -15.59
N SER A 73 2.93 -8.76 -16.23
CA SER A 73 2.28 -8.55 -17.54
C SER A 73 0.83 -8.08 -17.41
N CYS A 74 0.01 -8.80 -16.66
CA CYS A 74 -1.45 -8.59 -16.62
C CYS A 74 -1.96 -7.86 -15.37
N LYS A 75 -1.17 -7.85 -14.27
CA LYS A 75 -1.51 -7.30 -12.92
C LYS A 75 -2.78 -7.84 -12.25
N ARG A 76 -3.62 -8.59 -12.96
CA ARG A 76 -4.87 -9.21 -12.52
C ARG A 76 -4.71 -10.66 -12.06
N GLY A 77 -3.58 -11.28 -12.39
CA GLY A 77 -3.28 -12.68 -12.06
C GLY A 77 -3.60 -13.68 -13.17
N ASP A 78 -4.12 -13.26 -14.32
CA ASP A 78 -4.56 -14.19 -15.38
C ASP A 78 -3.40 -14.86 -16.13
N CYS A 79 -2.31 -14.11 -16.32
CA CYS A 79 -1.17 -14.46 -17.17
C CYS A 79 -0.10 -15.34 -16.51
N GLY A 80 -0.10 -15.48 -15.18
CA GLY A 80 0.92 -16.26 -14.45
C GLY A 80 2.36 -15.74 -14.52
N SER A 81 2.68 -14.66 -15.24
CA SER A 81 4.06 -14.16 -15.38
C SER A 81 4.69 -13.71 -14.06
N CYS A 82 3.85 -13.35 -13.07
CA CYS A 82 4.26 -12.84 -11.77
C CYS A 82 4.43 -13.96 -10.71
N THR A 83 4.54 -15.23 -11.08
CA THR A 83 4.64 -16.35 -10.13
C THR A 83 5.99 -16.42 -9.42
N VAL A 84 5.97 -16.55 -8.11
CA VAL A 84 7.15 -16.75 -7.25
C VAL A 84 6.89 -17.91 -6.29
N SER A 85 7.94 -18.65 -5.91
CA SER A 85 7.81 -19.73 -4.93
C SER A 85 8.06 -19.17 -3.53
N VAL A 86 7.04 -19.23 -2.67
CA VAL A 86 7.14 -18.76 -1.29
C VAL A 86 6.79 -19.92 -0.38
N GLY A 87 7.78 -20.45 0.33
CA GLY A 87 7.55 -21.56 1.27
C GLY A 87 7.10 -22.86 0.62
N GLY A 88 7.61 -23.13 -0.59
CA GLY A 88 7.20 -24.30 -1.38
C GLY A 88 5.87 -24.15 -2.12
N THR A 89 5.13 -23.06 -1.89
CA THR A 89 3.90 -22.77 -2.63
C THR A 89 4.16 -21.75 -3.72
N ARG A 90 3.74 -22.03 -4.96
CA ARG A 90 3.83 -21.07 -6.07
C ARG A 90 2.65 -20.11 -6.00
N ILE A 91 2.94 -18.84 -5.73
CA ILE A 91 1.93 -17.78 -5.57
C ILE A 91 2.16 -16.71 -6.63
N LYS A 92 1.06 -16.18 -7.19
CA LYS A 92 1.11 -15.04 -8.12
C LYS A 92 1.37 -13.75 -7.31
N ALA A 93 2.55 -13.15 -7.41
CA ALA A 93 2.95 -11.99 -6.62
C ALA A 93 2.04 -10.76 -6.79
N CYS A 94 1.36 -10.65 -7.93
CA CYS A 94 0.50 -9.52 -8.25
C CYS A 94 -0.82 -9.49 -7.47
N VAL A 95 -1.35 -10.64 -7.05
CA VAL A 95 -2.61 -10.76 -6.29
C VAL A 95 -2.44 -11.51 -4.97
N GLY A 96 -1.30 -12.18 -4.80
CA GLY A 96 -0.98 -13.00 -3.66
C GLY A 96 -0.70 -12.20 -2.40
N LYS A 97 -0.97 -12.85 -1.27
CA LYS A 97 -0.64 -12.34 0.06
C LYS A 97 0.50 -13.15 0.65
N VAL A 98 1.24 -12.54 1.57
CA VAL A 98 2.28 -13.23 2.34
C VAL A 98 1.63 -14.32 3.21
N PRO A 99 2.09 -15.58 3.11
CA PRO A 99 1.53 -16.66 3.90
C PRO A 99 1.86 -16.50 5.39
N PRO A 100 1.02 -17.08 6.28
CA PRO A 100 1.31 -17.12 7.70
C PRO A 100 2.57 -17.96 7.97
N MET A 101 3.29 -17.63 9.04
CA MET A 101 4.53 -18.31 9.37
C MET A 101 4.29 -19.81 9.67
N PRO A 102 5.03 -20.73 9.02
CA PRO A 102 4.90 -22.17 9.30
C PRO A 102 5.38 -22.48 10.73
N ARG A 103 4.54 -23.16 11.53
CA ARG A 103 4.77 -23.42 12.97
C ARG A 103 5.74 -24.56 13.29
N LEU A 104 6.62 -24.94 12.37
CA LEU A 104 7.62 -25.98 12.62
C LEU A 104 8.91 -25.32 13.14
N LYS A 105 9.36 -25.75 14.33
CA LYS A 105 10.54 -25.19 15.02
C LYS A 105 11.79 -25.09 14.12
N SER A 106 11.97 -26.02 13.19
CA SER A 106 13.09 -26.05 12.23
C SER A 106 13.00 -25.04 11.07
N LEU A 107 11.79 -24.55 10.75
CA LEU A 107 11.58 -23.53 9.71
C LEU A 107 11.64 -22.11 10.26
N GLN A 108 11.41 -21.92 11.56
CA GLN A 108 11.52 -20.61 12.22
C GLN A 108 12.97 -20.09 12.20
N GLU A 109 13.95 -20.97 12.34
CA GLU A 109 15.37 -20.61 12.30
C GLU A 109 15.85 -20.28 10.87
N LYS A 110 15.27 -20.94 9.86
CA LYS A 110 15.71 -20.85 8.46
C LYS A 110 14.95 -19.80 7.63
N GLY A 111 13.78 -19.36 8.10
CA GLY A 111 12.94 -18.40 7.38
C GLY A 111 12.31 -19.00 6.11
N LEU A 112 11.36 -18.27 5.51
CA LEU A 112 10.72 -18.70 4.28
C LEU A 112 11.50 -18.18 3.07
N GLU A 113 12.17 -19.08 2.34
CA GLU A 113 12.89 -18.71 1.13
C GLU A 113 11.92 -18.38 -0.02
N VAL A 114 12.17 -17.24 -0.68
CA VAL A 114 11.51 -16.88 -1.94
C VAL A 114 12.45 -17.23 -3.09
N LYS A 115 12.12 -18.26 -3.88
CA LYS A 115 12.87 -18.70 -5.08
C LYS A 115 12.11 -18.36 -6.36
#